data_AF-A0A945TMR8-F1
#
_entry.id   AF-A0A945TMR8-F1
#
_cell.length_a   1.000
_cell.length_b   1.000
_cell.length_c   1.000
_cell.angle_alpha   90.00
_cell.angle_beta   90.00
_cell.angle_gamma   90.00
#
_symmetry.space_group_name_H-M   'P 1'
#
loop_
_entity.id
_entity.type
_entity.pdbx_description
1 polymer ?
#
loop_
_entity_poly.entity_id
_entity_poly.type
_entity_poly.pdbx_seq_one_letter_code
_entity_poly.pdbx_strand_id
1 'polypeptide(L)'
;QYCGRLLYPVQAGPRKVGRRSISMRVARGLSLTACLDLPELSTKAFAAAGHELRRVHALHCKHLGASWSHGDLHADNVLYDADTGDVTVIDFDARHRKRANSLFRHTDDLKTLLLGVISRPAELWTAPAKAFLMAYGARDVLIELREQLVIPQGWASILLQTRTDCLPRSVLEERFVLLSSLLQSLISSRQEEDVDAAVLEPYRRNAQ
;
A
#
# COMPACT_ATOMS: atom_id res chain seq x y z
N GLN A 1 6.76 17.02 -8.50
CA GLN A 1 7.39 18.05 -7.64
C GLN A 1 6.73 18.18 -6.28
N TYR A 2 5.40 18.34 -6.20
CA TYR A 2 4.69 18.51 -4.93
C TYR A 2 4.78 17.26 -4.02
N CYS A 3 4.56 16.05 -4.56
CA CYS A 3 4.56 14.80 -3.80
C CYS A 3 5.90 14.52 -3.11
N GLY A 4 7.02 14.48 -3.84
CA GLY A 4 8.32 14.21 -3.23
C GLY A 4 8.74 15.22 -2.15
N ARG A 5 8.34 16.50 -2.25
CA ARG A 5 8.59 17.49 -1.18
C ARG A 5 7.69 17.30 0.03
N LEU A 6 6.45 16.86 -0.19
CA LEU A 6 5.51 16.53 0.88
C LEU A 6 6.01 15.33 1.69
N LEU A 7 6.52 14.30 1.00
CA LEU A 7 6.99 13.07 1.64
C LEU A 7 8.39 13.24 2.26
N TYR A 8 9.26 14.05 1.63
CA TYR A 8 10.67 14.22 2.02
C TYR A 8 11.04 15.71 2.20
N PRO A 9 10.58 16.37 3.29
CA PRO A 9 10.68 17.82 3.46
C PRO A 9 12.07 18.37 3.86
N VAL A 10 13.11 17.54 3.99
CA VAL A 10 14.43 17.94 4.50
C VAL A 10 15.13 18.96 3.58
N GLN A 11 16.12 19.71 4.09
CA GLN A 11 16.87 20.76 3.36
C GLN A 11 17.52 20.29 2.03
N ALA A 12 17.72 18.98 1.86
CA ALA A 12 18.19 18.30 0.63
C ALA A 12 17.08 17.53 -0.12
N GLY A 13 15.81 17.86 0.11
CA GLY A 13 14.66 17.29 -0.56
C GLY A 13 14.58 17.66 -2.05
N PRO A 14 13.56 17.21 -2.78
CA PRO A 14 13.53 17.32 -4.23
C PRO A 14 13.65 18.76 -4.76
N ARG A 15 14.71 19.01 -5.53
CA ARG A 15 15.02 20.28 -6.19
C ARG A 15 14.77 20.18 -7.69
N LYS A 16 14.14 21.20 -8.26
CA LYS A 16 13.96 21.28 -9.72
C LYS A 16 15.32 21.59 -10.35
N VAL A 17 15.74 20.80 -11.33
CA VAL A 17 16.95 21.03 -12.14
C VAL A 17 16.47 21.21 -13.58
N GLY A 18 16.49 22.45 -14.08
CA GLY A 18 15.96 22.75 -15.42
C GLY A 18 14.43 22.60 -15.56
N ARG A 19 13.94 22.50 -16.80
CA ARG A 19 12.50 22.54 -17.08
C ARG A 19 11.77 21.23 -16.76
N ARG A 20 12.41 20.07 -16.94
CA ARG A 20 11.80 18.73 -16.85
C ARG A 20 12.52 17.76 -15.91
N SER A 21 13.47 18.22 -15.09
CA SER A 21 14.23 17.33 -14.21
C SER A 21 14.09 17.73 -12.75
N ILE A 22 14.17 16.72 -11.88
CA ILE A 22 14.14 16.86 -10.43
C ILE A 22 15.35 16.09 -9.90
N SER A 23 16.17 16.75 -9.10
CA SER A 23 17.20 16.10 -8.29
C SER A 23 16.62 15.82 -6.91
N MET A 24 16.80 14.60 -6.44
CA MET A 24 16.46 14.17 -5.09
C MET A 24 17.61 13.33 -4.54
N ARG A 25 17.69 13.19 -3.21
CA ARG A 25 18.62 12.24 -2.60
C ARG A 25 18.35 10.85 -3.20
N VAL A 26 19.42 10.14 -3.56
CA VAL A 26 19.32 8.76 -4.03
C VAL A 26 18.60 7.94 -2.97
N ALA A 27 17.48 7.34 -3.36
CA ALA A 27 16.80 6.36 -2.54
C ALA A 27 17.66 5.09 -2.48
N ARG A 28 17.84 4.55 -1.29
CA ARG A 28 18.63 3.34 -1.04
C ARG A 28 17.70 2.15 -0.85
N GLY A 29 18.25 0.96 -0.96
CA GLY A 29 17.52 -0.28 -0.72
C GLY A 29 17.05 -0.98 -2.00
N LEU A 30 16.31 -2.07 -1.79
CA LEU A 30 15.73 -2.92 -2.82
C LEU A 30 14.25 -2.60 -2.99
N SER A 31 13.72 -2.77 -4.20
CA SER A 31 12.26 -2.68 -4.38
C SER A 31 11.54 -3.80 -3.65
N LEU A 32 10.27 -3.59 -3.31
CA LEU A 32 9.46 -4.65 -2.69
C LEU A 32 9.34 -5.87 -3.62
N THR A 33 9.32 -5.68 -4.93
CA THR A 33 9.36 -6.79 -5.90
C THR A 33 10.64 -7.62 -5.72
N ALA A 34 11.81 -6.97 -5.64
CA ALA A 34 13.07 -7.66 -5.40
C ALA A 34 13.12 -8.33 -4.02
N CYS A 35 12.50 -7.71 -3.01
CA CYS A 35 12.38 -8.30 -1.68
C CYS A 35 11.53 -9.58 -1.65
N LEU A 36 10.55 -9.77 -2.55
CA LEU A 36 9.72 -10.98 -2.60
C LEU A 36 10.54 -12.24 -2.87
N ASP A 37 11.65 -12.12 -3.60
CA ASP A 37 12.55 -13.23 -3.90
C ASP A 37 13.55 -13.52 -2.76
N LEU A 38 13.49 -12.75 -1.66
CA LEU A 38 14.33 -12.89 -0.47
C LEU A 38 13.46 -13.20 0.75
N PRO A 39 13.17 -14.48 1.06
CA PRO A 39 12.20 -14.88 2.09
C PRO A 39 12.47 -14.29 3.49
N GLU A 40 13.74 -14.16 3.87
CA GLU A 40 14.16 -13.62 5.17
C GLU A 40 13.87 -12.10 5.29
N LEU A 41 13.75 -11.40 4.15
CA LEU A 41 13.56 -9.96 4.10
C LEU A 41 12.12 -9.56 3.79
N SER A 42 11.43 -10.34 2.94
CA SER A 42 10.15 -10.00 2.33
C SER A 42 9.10 -9.57 3.36
N THR A 43 8.89 -10.36 4.40
CA THR A 43 7.86 -10.08 5.42
C THR A 43 8.15 -8.78 6.18
N LYS A 44 9.43 -8.54 6.55
CA LYS A 44 9.85 -7.31 7.24
C LYS A 44 9.70 -6.08 6.35
N ALA A 45 10.14 -6.18 5.09
CA ALA A 45 10.05 -5.10 4.12
C ALA A 45 8.59 -4.68 3.87
N PHE A 46 7.70 -5.66 3.72
CA PHE A 46 6.28 -5.42 3.49
C PHE A 46 5.57 -4.85 4.74
N ALA A 47 5.92 -5.29 5.94
CA ALA A 47 5.43 -4.66 7.17
C ALA A 47 5.85 -3.18 7.26
N ALA A 48 7.13 -2.89 7.02
CA ALA A 48 7.66 -1.52 7.02
C ALA A 48 6.94 -0.66 5.96
N ALA A 49 6.71 -1.21 4.77
CA ALA A 49 5.97 -0.51 3.71
C ALA A 49 4.52 -0.23 4.09
N GLY A 50 3.84 -1.15 4.78
CA GLY A 50 2.49 -0.94 5.28
C GLY A 50 2.42 0.24 6.26
N HIS A 51 3.37 0.34 7.19
CA HIS A 51 3.46 1.47 8.12
C HIS A 51 3.75 2.79 7.40
N GLU A 52 4.70 2.79 6.45
CA GLU A 52 5.06 3.99 5.72
C GLU A 52 3.90 4.48 4.84
N LEU A 53 3.20 3.59 4.14
CA LEU A 53 2.01 3.96 3.37
C LEU A 53 0.90 4.51 4.24
N ARG A 54 0.65 3.91 5.41
CA ARG A 54 -0.31 4.45 6.38
C ARG A 54 0.06 5.86 6.79
N ARG A 55 1.34 6.12 7.06
CA ARG A 55 1.86 7.44 7.39
C ARG A 55 1.68 8.44 6.24
N VAL A 56 2.10 8.11 5.02
CA VAL A 56 2.03 9.06 3.89
C VAL A 56 0.59 9.29 3.42
N HIS A 57 -0.29 8.28 3.52
CA HIS A 57 -1.73 8.44 3.27
C HIS A 57 -2.42 9.34 4.29
N ALA A 58 -1.84 9.56 5.48
CA ALA A 58 -2.35 10.52 6.44
C ALA A 58 -1.94 11.98 6.13
N LEU A 59 -0.96 12.21 5.24
CA LEU A 59 -0.47 13.55 4.93
C LEU A 59 -1.47 14.33 4.08
N HIS A 60 -1.72 15.59 4.45
CA HIS A 60 -2.56 16.47 3.64
C HIS A 60 -1.83 16.93 2.37
N CYS A 61 -2.47 16.74 1.21
CA CYS A 61 -1.98 17.14 -0.09
C CYS A 61 -2.79 18.33 -0.62
N LYS A 62 -2.20 19.53 -0.61
CA LYS A 62 -2.83 20.77 -1.13
C LYS A 62 -3.30 20.64 -2.58
N HIS A 63 -2.58 19.86 -3.41
CA HIS A 63 -2.96 19.66 -4.81
C HIS A 63 -4.27 18.87 -4.97
N LEU A 64 -4.48 17.88 -4.10
CA LEU A 64 -5.70 17.06 -4.05
C LEU A 64 -6.80 17.69 -3.19
N GLY A 65 -6.45 18.67 -2.33
CA GLY A 65 -7.37 19.23 -1.33
C GLY A 65 -7.76 18.22 -0.25
N ALA A 66 -7.04 17.11 -0.14
CA ALA A 66 -7.36 15.95 0.68
C ALA A 66 -6.08 15.16 1.01
N SER A 67 -6.21 14.02 1.68
CA SER A 67 -5.10 13.11 1.96
C SER A 67 -4.33 12.71 0.70
N TRP A 68 -3.01 12.62 0.82
CA TRP A 68 -2.13 12.21 -0.27
C TRP A 68 -2.38 10.75 -0.70
N SER A 69 -2.16 10.49 -1.97
CA SER A 69 -2.14 9.15 -2.58
C SER A 69 -1.17 9.17 -3.77
N HIS A 70 -0.67 8.00 -4.17
CA HIS A 70 0.33 7.85 -5.21
C HIS A 70 -0.29 7.95 -6.61
N GLY A 71 -1.21 7.05 -6.95
CA GLY A 71 -1.87 6.96 -8.27
C GLY A 71 -1.28 5.93 -9.23
N ASP A 72 -0.23 5.22 -8.82
CA ASP A 72 0.39 4.10 -9.56
C ASP A 72 1.36 3.34 -8.63
N LEU A 73 0.85 2.94 -7.47
CA LEU A 73 1.68 2.36 -6.43
C LEU A 73 1.92 0.87 -6.68
N HIS A 74 2.88 0.52 -7.52
CA HIS A 74 3.34 -0.86 -7.66
C HIS A 74 4.54 -1.16 -6.75
N ALA A 75 4.83 -2.45 -6.51
CA ALA A 75 5.90 -2.88 -5.60
C ALA A 75 7.30 -2.35 -5.99
N ASP A 76 7.55 -2.07 -7.28
CA ASP A 76 8.80 -1.44 -7.73
C ASP A 76 8.97 0.04 -7.33
N ASN A 77 7.87 0.73 -7.00
CA ASN A 77 7.90 2.13 -6.57
C ASN A 77 8.08 2.28 -5.06
N VAL A 78 8.29 1.18 -4.34
CA VAL A 78 8.53 1.17 -2.90
C VAL A 78 9.85 0.48 -2.63
N LEU A 79 10.81 1.23 -2.14
CA LEU A 79 12.16 0.77 -1.82
C LEU A 79 12.29 0.57 -0.30
N TYR A 80 12.91 -0.54 0.09
CA TYR A 80 13.19 -0.88 1.48
C TYR A 80 14.70 -1.02 1.68
N ASP A 81 15.23 -0.26 2.63
CA ASP A 81 16.63 -0.29 3.05
C ASP A 81 16.77 -1.23 4.25
N ALA A 82 17.44 -2.37 4.06
CA ALA A 82 17.54 -3.41 5.08
C ALA A 82 18.39 -3.01 6.29
N ASP A 83 19.35 -2.12 6.09
CA ASP A 83 20.29 -1.68 7.13
C ASP A 83 19.62 -0.72 8.10
N THR A 84 18.78 0.17 7.57
CA THR A 84 18.09 1.21 8.36
C THR A 84 16.65 0.84 8.72
N GLY A 85 16.02 -0.06 7.94
CA GLY A 85 14.59 -0.32 8.01
C GLY A 85 13.72 0.74 7.34
N ASP A 86 14.34 1.74 6.68
CA ASP A 86 13.62 2.84 6.05
C ASP A 86 12.90 2.39 4.77
N VAL A 87 11.74 3.00 4.52
CA VAL A 87 10.99 2.84 3.27
C VAL A 87 10.95 4.15 2.51
N THR A 88 11.25 4.08 1.21
CA THR A 88 11.17 5.22 0.30
C THR A 88 10.20 4.91 -0.84
N VAL A 89 9.19 5.74 -1.00
CA VAL A 89 8.26 5.72 -2.13
C VAL A 89 8.81 6.63 -3.22
N ILE A 90 8.83 6.17 -4.47
CA ILE A 90 9.40 6.86 -5.62
C ILE A 90 8.42 6.91 -6.79
N ASP A 91 8.78 7.59 -7.87
CA ASP A 91 8.00 7.73 -9.10
C ASP A 91 6.59 8.34 -8.94
N PHE A 92 6.52 9.67 -8.88
CA PHE A 92 5.28 10.41 -8.62
C PHE A 92 4.64 11.02 -9.88
N ASP A 93 4.90 10.44 -11.05
CA ASP A 93 4.45 11.00 -12.32
C ASP A 93 2.97 10.72 -12.59
N ALA A 94 2.53 9.49 -12.31
CA ALA A 94 1.11 9.15 -12.30
C ALA A 94 0.40 9.78 -11.10
N ARG A 95 -0.87 10.15 -11.28
CA ARG A 95 -1.71 10.74 -10.23
C ARG A 95 -3.15 10.36 -10.38
N HIS A 96 -3.77 10.11 -9.25
CA HIS A 96 -5.22 10.00 -9.16
C HIS A 96 -5.95 11.27 -9.61
N ARG A 97 -7.18 11.08 -10.12
CA ARG A 97 -8.11 12.18 -10.39
C ARG A 97 -8.49 12.89 -9.10
N LYS A 98 -8.37 14.22 -9.07
CA LYS A 98 -8.71 15.06 -7.89
C LYS A 98 -10.12 14.87 -7.34
N ARG A 99 -11.07 14.48 -8.21
CA ARG A 99 -12.49 14.30 -7.83
C ARG A 99 -12.77 13.00 -7.07
N ALA A 100 -11.88 12.00 -7.16
CA ALA A 100 -12.02 10.78 -6.37
C ALA A 100 -11.79 11.12 -4.89
N ASN A 101 -12.51 10.49 -3.96
CA ASN A 101 -12.29 10.71 -2.52
C ASN A 101 -11.02 9.98 -2.02
N SER A 102 -10.56 10.27 -0.81
CA SER A 102 -9.33 9.66 -0.26
C SER A 102 -9.44 8.15 -0.10
N LEU A 103 -10.58 7.65 0.37
CA LEU A 103 -10.83 6.22 0.56
C LEU A 103 -10.58 5.44 -0.74
N PHE A 104 -11.23 5.85 -1.84
CA PHE A 104 -11.05 5.22 -3.15
C PHE A 104 -9.59 5.24 -3.61
N ARG A 105 -8.91 6.39 -3.48
CA ARG A 105 -7.51 6.54 -3.93
C ARG A 105 -6.55 5.67 -3.11
N HIS A 106 -6.75 5.59 -1.80
CA HIS A 106 -5.93 4.74 -0.92
C HIS A 106 -6.16 3.27 -1.21
N THR A 107 -7.41 2.88 -1.49
CA THR A 107 -7.74 1.53 -1.92
C THR A 107 -7.09 1.19 -3.26
N ASP A 108 -7.13 2.08 -4.26
CA ASP A 108 -6.53 1.83 -5.57
C ASP A 108 -5.00 1.71 -5.51
N ASP A 109 -4.33 2.51 -4.67
CA ASP A 109 -2.90 2.36 -4.39
C ASP A 109 -2.58 0.97 -3.81
N LEU A 110 -3.33 0.54 -2.79
CA LEU A 110 -3.12 -0.75 -2.12
C LEU A 110 -3.43 -1.91 -3.07
N LYS A 111 -4.50 -1.79 -3.86
CA LYS A 111 -4.90 -2.78 -4.86
C LYS A 111 -3.81 -2.91 -5.93
N THR A 112 -3.32 -1.81 -6.48
CA THR A 112 -2.28 -1.83 -7.51
C THR A 112 -1.01 -2.53 -7.01
N LEU A 113 -0.58 -2.24 -5.78
CA LEU A 113 0.56 -2.90 -5.16
C LEU A 113 0.32 -4.41 -5.03
N LEU A 114 -0.82 -4.78 -4.45
CA LEU A 114 -1.14 -6.18 -4.17
C LEU A 114 -1.34 -7.01 -5.44
N LEU A 115 -1.85 -6.44 -6.53
CA LEU A 115 -1.99 -7.14 -7.80
C LEU A 115 -0.64 -7.63 -8.36
N GLY A 116 0.41 -6.80 -8.27
CA GLY A 116 1.76 -7.21 -8.64
C GLY A 116 2.32 -8.26 -7.67
N VAL A 117 2.00 -8.15 -6.39
CA VAL A 117 2.50 -9.09 -5.35
C VAL A 117 1.88 -10.47 -5.50
N ILE A 118 0.56 -10.55 -5.72
CA ILE A 118 -0.13 -11.81 -5.95
C ILE A 118 0.20 -12.39 -7.33
N SER A 119 1.01 -11.76 -8.19
CA SER A 119 1.49 -12.40 -9.43
C SER A 119 2.47 -13.54 -9.14
N ARG A 120 3.15 -13.49 -7.98
CA ARG A 120 4.14 -14.48 -7.55
C ARG A 120 3.50 -15.79 -7.06
N PRO A 121 4.26 -16.91 -6.96
CA PRO A 121 3.80 -18.13 -6.29
C PRO A 121 3.29 -17.88 -4.87
N ALA A 122 2.29 -18.65 -4.42
CA ALA A 122 1.58 -18.43 -3.16
C ALA A 122 2.49 -18.42 -1.93
N GLU A 123 3.53 -19.23 -1.97
CA GLU A 123 4.55 -19.40 -0.94
C GLU A 123 5.37 -18.13 -0.73
N LEU A 124 5.51 -17.29 -1.78
CA LEU A 124 6.31 -16.08 -1.74
C LEU A 124 5.51 -14.83 -1.34
N TRP A 125 4.21 -14.78 -1.67
CA TRP A 125 3.44 -13.54 -1.49
C TRP A 125 2.54 -13.51 -0.26
N THR A 126 2.07 -14.67 0.22
CA THR A 126 1.00 -14.71 1.24
C THR A 126 1.44 -14.06 2.56
N ALA A 127 2.62 -14.44 3.07
CA ALA A 127 3.12 -13.88 4.34
C ALA A 127 3.48 -12.39 4.23
N PRO A 128 4.20 -11.92 3.18
CA PRO A 128 4.44 -10.49 2.98
C PRO A 128 3.16 -9.67 2.81
N ALA A 129 2.18 -10.13 2.01
CA ALA A 129 0.92 -9.42 1.82
C ALA A 129 0.14 -9.30 3.15
N LYS A 130 0.10 -10.37 3.95
CA LYS A 130 -0.51 -10.33 5.28
C LYS A 130 0.19 -9.30 6.18
N ALA A 131 1.52 -9.32 6.24
CA ALA A 131 2.30 -8.40 7.07
C ALA A 131 2.09 -6.93 6.66
N PHE A 132 2.05 -6.66 5.37
CA PHE A 132 1.73 -5.35 4.82
C PHE A 132 0.33 -4.87 5.20
N LEU A 133 -0.70 -5.69 4.98
CA LEU A 133 -2.09 -5.34 5.31
C LEU A 133 -2.29 -5.11 6.82
N MET A 134 -1.65 -5.95 7.65
CA MET A 134 -1.64 -5.78 9.10
C MET A 134 -1.04 -4.44 9.51
N ALA A 135 0.14 -4.12 8.98
CA ALA A 135 0.87 -2.91 9.30
C ALA A 135 0.18 -1.63 8.78
N TYR A 136 -0.47 -1.70 7.62
CA TYR A 136 -1.25 -0.60 7.07
C TYR A 136 -2.49 -0.30 7.93
N GLY A 137 -3.26 -1.33 8.29
CA GLY A 137 -4.24 -1.31 9.38
C GLY A 137 -5.44 -0.37 9.25
N ALA A 138 -5.61 0.33 8.13
CA ALA A 138 -6.71 1.27 7.92
C ALA A 138 -8.04 0.55 7.63
N ARG A 139 -8.84 0.25 8.65
CA ARG A 139 -10.04 -0.60 8.55
C ARG A 139 -10.96 -0.27 7.37
N ASP A 140 -11.36 0.99 7.21
CA ASP A 140 -12.27 1.40 6.12
C ASP A 140 -11.68 1.14 4.73
N VAL A 141 -10.37 1.37 4.57
CA VAL A 141 -9.65 1.10 3.31
C VAL A 141 -9.57 -0.41 3.07
N LEU A 142 -9.37 -1.22 4.12
CA LEU A 142 -9.32 -2.68 3.99
C LEU A 142 -10.70 -3.27 3.64
N ILE A 143 -11.78 -2.71 4.18
CA ILE A 143 -13.16 -3.08 3.82
C ILE A 143 -13.41 -2.76 2.34
N GLU A 144 -13.17 -1.52 1.94
CA GLU A 144 -13.33 -1.08 0.55
C GLU A 144 -12.46 -1.89 -0.41
N LEU A 145 -11.21 -2.19 -0.03
CA LEU A 145 -10.31 -3.03 -0.82
C LEU A 145 -10.90 -4.41 -1.06
N ARG A 146 -11.42 -5.07 -0.01
CA ARG A 146 -12.05 -6.38 -0.11
C ARG A 146 -13.25 -6.35 -1.06
N GLU A 147 -14.10 -5.32 -0.98
CA GLU A 147 -15.25 -5.14 -1.86
C GLU A 147 -14.84 -4.94 -3.32
N GLN A 148 -13.68 -4.35 -3.57
CA GLN A 148 -13.13 -4.12 -4.90
C GLN A 148 -12.34 -5.31 -5.48
N LEU A 149 -12.14 -6.40 -4.75
CA LEU A 149 -11.48 -7.62 -5.24
C LEU A 149 -12.45 -8.45 -6.09
N VAL A 150 -12.85 -7.87 -7.22
CA VAL A 150 -13.69 -8.51 -8.24
C VAL A 150 -12.89 -8.63 -9.52
N ILE A 151 -12.92 -9.81 -10.15
CA ILE A 151 -12.32 -10.00 -11.47
C ILE A 151 -13.28 -9.44 -12.52
N PRO A 152 -12.89 -8.36 -13.21
CA PRO A 152 -13.75 -7.73 -14.19
C PRO A 152 -13.90 -8.61 -15.45
N GLN A 153 -14.89 -8.26 -16.26
CA GLN A 153 -15.15 -8.86 -17.56
C GLN A 153 -14.74 -7.90 -18.69
N GLY A 154 -14.61 -8.42 -19.92
CA GLY A 154 -14.30 -7.62 -21.10
C GLY A 154 -12.93 -6.93 -21.04
N TRP A 155 -12.80 -5.72 -21.60
CA TRP A 155 -11.52 -5.00 -21.68
C TRP A 155 -10.81 -4.77 -20.34
N ALA A 156 -11.57 -4.63 -19.26
CA ALA A 156 -11.00 -4.45 -17.93
C ALA A 156 -10.29 -5.73 -17.43
N SER A 157 -10.66 -6.92 -17.93
CA SER A 157 -9.95 -8.16 -17.59
C SER A 157 -8.56 -8.22 -18.21
N ILE A 158 -8.39 -7.66 -19.41
CA ILE A 158 -7.10 -7.54 -20.09
C ILE A 158 -6.17 -6.61 -19.29
N LEU A 159 -6.69 -5.47 -18.83
CA LEU A 159 -5.92 -4.55 -17.98
C LEU A 159 -5.52 -5.22 -16.66
N LEU A 160 -6.41 -6.00 -16.05
CA LEU A 160 -6.07 -6.75 -14.84
C LEU A 160 -4.96 -7.76 -15.10
N GLN A 161 -5.00 -8.50 -16.22
CA GLN A 161 -3.96 -9.46 -16.59
C GLN A 161 -2.58 -8.79 -16.70
N THR A 162 -2.50 -7.60 -17.31
CA THR A 162 -1.21 -6.89 -17.41
C THR A 162 -0.61 -6.52 -16.05
N ARG A 163 -1.46 -6.34 -15.01
CA ARG A 163 -1.03 -6.00 -13.65
C ARG A 163 -0.71 -7.22 -12.79
N THR A 164 -1.00 -8.41 -13.29
CA THR A 164 -0.78 -9.68 -12.60
C THR A 164 0.09 -10.60 -13.45
N ASP A 165 1.06 -10.06 -14.19
CA ASP A 165 1.98 -10.81 -15.07
C ASP A 165 1.28 -11.85 -15.96
N CYS A 166 0.12 -11.50 -16.49
CA CYS A 166 -0.71 -12.35 -17.36
C CYS A 166 -1.11 -13.70 -16.73
N LEU A 167 -1.30 -13.75 -15.41
CA LEU A 167 -1.81 -14.94 -14.73
C LEU A 167 -3.08 -15.51 -15.39
N PRO A 168 -3.21 -16.85 -15.48
CA PRO A 168 -4.46 -17.49 -15.85
C PRO A 168 -5.60 -17.07 -14.93
N ARG A 169 -6.81 -16.93 -15.48
CA ARG A 169 -7.99 -16.49 -14.73
C ARG A 169 -8.28 -17.37 -13.52
N SER A 170 -8.18 -18.70 -13.65
CA SER A 170 -8.42 -19.64 -12.55
C SER A 170 -7.47 -19.40 -11.37
N VAL A 171 -6.18 -19.21 -11.66
CA VAL A 171 -5.16 -18.90 -10.65
C VAL A 171 -5.45 -17.55 -9.98
N LEU A 172 -5.89 -16.56 -10.76
CA LEU A 172 -6.25 -15.25 -10.22
C LEU A 172 -7.49 -15.32 -9.31
N GLU A 173 -8.50 -16.12 -9.68
CA GLU A 173 -9.70 -16.39 -8.87
C GLU A 173 -9.30 -16.98 -7.51
N GLU A 174 -8.46 -18.03 -7.51
CA GLU A 174 -7.93 -18.63 -6.29
C GLU A 174 -7.19 -17.62 -5.41
N ARG A 175 -6.30 -16.80 -6.01
CA ARG A 175 -5.52 -15.79 -5.27
C ARG A 175 -6.38 -14.66 -4.72
N PHE A 176 -7.41 -14.24 -5.44
CA PHE A 176 -8.40 -13.26 -4.95
C PHE A 176 -9.19 -13.80 -3.77
N VAL A 177 -9.57 -15.08 -3.78
CA VAL A 177 -10.23 -15.74 -2.63
C VAL A 177 -9.31 -15.76 -1.41
N LEU A 178 -8.03 -16.11 -1.59
CA LEU A 178 -7.05 -16.09 -0.51
C LEU A 178 -6.85 -14.68 0.05
N LEU A 179 -6.64 -13.68 -0.81
CA LEU A 179 -6.48 -12.28 -0.39
C LEU A 179 -7.74 -11.74 0.33
N SER A 180 -8.93 -12.08 -0.18
CA SER A 180 -10.19 -11.70 0.46
C SER A 180 -10.37 -12.33 1.84
N SER A 181 -9.93 -13.59 2.00
CA SER A 181 -9.95 -14.30 3.28
C SER A 181 -8.98 -13.66 4.28
N LEU A 182 -7.78 -13.28 3.83
CA LEU A 182 -6.83 -12.53 4.65
C LEU A 182 -7.42 -11.19 5.13
N LEU A 183 -8.00 -10.41 4.22
CA LEU A 183 -8.65 -9.14 4.56
C LEU A 183 -9.78 -9.33 5.56
N GLN A 184 -10.65 -10.33 5.34
CA GLN A 184 -11.75 -10.63 6.26
C GLN A 184 -11.26 -10.95 7.67
N SER A 185 -10.23 -11.80 7.79
CA SER A 185 -9.63 -12.13 9.09
C SER A 185 -9.10 -10.89 9.81
N LEU A 186 -8.41 -10.00 9.08
CA LEU A 186 -7.86 -8.76 9.65
C LEU A 186 -8.95 -7.77 10.07
N ILE A 187 -9.99 -7.61 9.26
CA ILE A 187 -11.13 -6.73 9.57
C ILE A 187 -11.87 -7.21 10.82
N SER A 188 -12.07 -8.53 10.94
CA SER A 188 -12.72 -9.14 12.11
C SER A 188 -11.89 -8.99 13.39
N SER A 189 -10.58 -9.29 13.34
CA SER A 189 -9.70 -9.20 14.53
C SER A 189 -9.67 -7.80 15.15
N ARG A 190 -9.77 -6.75 14.33
CA ARG A 190 -9.77 -5.36 14.79
C ARG A 190 -11.11 -4.92 15.39
N GLN A 191 -12.20 -5.54 14.98
CA GLN A 191 -13.51 -5.25 15.57
C GLN A 191 -13.60 -5.73 17.02
N GLU A 192 -12.94 -6.84 17.35
CA GLU A 192 -12.83 -7.34 18.73
C GLU A 192 -12.01 -6.39 19.60
N GLU A 193 -10.87 -5.89 19.10
CA GLU A 193 -10.05 -4.89 19.79
C GLU A 193 -10.80 -3.58 20.09
N ASP A 194 -11.58 -3.07 19.13
CA ASP A 194 -12.36 -1.83 19.28
C ASP A 194 -13.50 -2.00 20.31
N VAL A 195 -14.16 -3.16 20.32
CA VAL A 195 -15.20 -3.49 21.31
C VAL A 195 -14.60 -3.59 22.71
N ASP A 196 -13.48 -4.30 22.86
CA ASP A 196 -12.79 -4.44 24.15
C ASP A 196 -12.30 -3.08 24.68
N ALA A 197 -11.74 -2.24 23.81
CA ALA A 197 -11.33 -0.88 24.17
C ALA A 197 -12.51 -0.01 24.62
N ALA A 198 -13.64 -0.08 23.91
CA ALA A 198 -14.86 0.65 24.27
C ALA A 198 -15.51 0.16 25.58
N VAL A 199 -15.40 -1.13 25.89
CA VAL A 199 -15.87 -1.73 27.15
C VAL A 199 -14.96 -1.35 28.33
N LEU A 200 -13.65 -1.17 28.10
CA LEU A 200 -12.67 -0.82 29.14
C LEU A 200 -12.55 0.69 29.40
N GLU A 201 -12.96 1.54 28.46
CA GLU A 201 -12.94 3.02 28.59
C GLU A 201 -13.69 3.56 29.84
N PRO A 202 -14.90 3.08 30.20
CA PRO A 202 -15.60 3.48 31.41
C PRO A 202 -14.84 3.16 32.71
N TYR A 203 -14.05 2.08 32.72
CA TYR A 203 -13.28 1.66 33.90
C TYR A 203 -11.98 2.45 34.06
N ARG A 204 -11.41 2.98 32.96
CA ARG A 204 -10.20 3.81 32.99
C ARG A 204 -10.47 5.25 33.44
N ARG A 205 -11.65 5.80 33.14
CA ARG A 205 -12.02 7.17 33.56
C ARG A 205 -12.37 7.29 35.05
N ASN A 206 -12.74 6.19 35.71
CA ASN A 206 -13.04 6.17 37.15
C ASN A 206 -11.80 5.86 38.03
N ALA A 207 -10.62 5.70 37.42
CA ALA A 207 -9.36 5.41 38.09
C ALA A 207 -8.37 6.61 38.06
N GLN A 208 -8.80 7.77 37.57
CA GLN A 208 -8.10 9.06 37.62
C GLN A 208 -8.86 10.03 38.53
#